data_AF-A0A5M6ZJ50-F1
#
_entry.id   AF-A0A5M6ZJ50-F1
#
_cell.length_a   1.000
_cell.length_b   1.000
_cell.length_c   1.000
_cell.angle_alpha   90.00
_cell.angle_beta   90.00
_cell.angle_gamma   90.00
#
_symmetry.space_group_name_H-M   'P 1'
#
loop_
_entity.id
_entity.type
_entity.pdbx_description
1 polymer ?
#
loop_
_entity_poly.entity_id
_entity_poly.type
_entity_poly.pdbx_seq_one_letter_code
_entity_poly.pdbx_strand_id
1 'polypeptide(L)'
;MSLIATLLAAFALSSAPDVSALQATAADLNAEAAARAERLTDASQAQTLSPDDPVLEQLGRLSALAADHARAIDAARGAGDLACIFRGLSADAASWPERLDAAPDATEQARAWREIARMADHAERLSAEAIHSGPPAPCSASR
;
A
#
# COMPACT_ATOMS: atom_id res chain seq x y z
N MET A 1 -8.21 -20.23 53.81
CA MET A 1 -9.32 -19.49 53.16
C MET A 1 -8.83 -18.11 52.79
N SER A 2 -9.09 -17.71 51.54
CA SER A 2 -9.06 -16.34 50.99
C SER A 2 -7.68 -15.69 50.77
N LEU A 3 -7.38 -15.00 49.66
CA LEU A 3 -7.93 -14.88 48.30
C LEU A 3 -6.88 -14.01 47.59
N ILE A 4 -6.11 -14.55 46.64
CA ILE A 4 -5.17 -13.76 45.83
C ILE A 4 -5.98 -13.12 44.71
N ALA A 5 -6.31 -11.83 44.87
CA ALA A 5 -7.03 -11.04 43.88
C ALA A 5 -6.07 -10.45 42.84
N THR A 6 -6.08 -11.07 41.68
CA THR A 6 -6.03 -10.53 40.30
C THR A 6 -5.64 -9.06 40.11
N LEU A 7 -4.59 -8.82 39.31
CA LEU A 7 -4.49 -7.69 38.38
C LEU A 7 -3.49 -8.03 37.27
N LEU A 8 -3.90 -8.92 36.34
CA LEU A 8 -3.31 -8.96 35.01
C LEU A 8 -3.96 -7.83 34.21
N ALA A 9 -3.29 -6.68 34.17
CA ALA A 9 -3.60 -5.63 33.21
C ALA A 9 -3.28 -6.18 31.81
N ALA A 10 -4.32 -6.59 31.08
CA ALA A 10 -4.22 -6.88 29.67
C ALA A 10 -3.88 -5.57 28.95
N PHE A 11 -2.61 -5.40 28.57
CA PHE A 11 -2.21 -4.40 27.59
C PHE A 11 -2.81 -4.78 26.24
N ALA A 12 -4.05 -4.37 26.00
CA ALA A 12 -4.56 -4.28 24.65
C ALA A 12 -3.80 -3.13 23.96
N LEU A 13 -2.62 -3.43 23.39
CA LEU A 13 -2.07 -2.57 22.34
C LEU A 13 -3.04 -2.66 21.18
N SER A 14 -4.03 -1.77 21.15
CA SER A 14 -4.72 -1.42 19.92
C SER A 14 -3.67 -0.74 19.05
N SER A 15 -2.90 -1.51 18.29
CA SER A 15 -1.98 -1.00 17.28
C SER A 15 -2.83 -0.32 16.22
N ALA A 16 -3.06 0.99 16.40
CA ALA A 16 -3.59 1.81 15.33
C ALA A 16 -2.69 1.61 14.10
N PRO A 17 -3.27 1.53 12.89
CA PRO A 17 -2.49 1.31 11.69
C PRO A 17 -1.48 2.45 11.54
N ASP A 18 -0.22 2.10 11.22
CA ASP A 18 0.85 3.09 11.09
C ASP A 18 0.71 3.86 9.77
N VAL A 19 -0.09 4.92 9.82
CA VAL A 19 -0.31 5.84 8.71
C VAL A 19 1.01 6.48 8.25
N SER A 20 1.91 6.76 9.18
CA SER A 20 3.19 7.39 8.85
C SER A 20 4.10 6.45 8.07
N ALA A 21 4.14 5.16 8.43
CA ALA A 21 4.86 4.16 7.67
C ALA A 21 4.25 3.94 6.27
N LEU A 22 2.92 3.97 6.16
CA LEU A 22 2.24 3.86 4.86
C LEU A 22 2.59 5.05 3.96
N GLN A 23 2.51 6.27 4.48
CA GLN A 23 2.87 7.50 3.76
C GLN A 23 4.33 7.50 3.33
N ALA A 24 5.26 7.19 4.24
CA ALA A 24 6.69 7.13 3.92
C ALA A 24 6.99 6.08 2.84
N THR A 25 6.43 4.88 2.98
CA THR A 25 6.60 3.81 1.98
C THR A 25 6.04 4.22 0.61
N ALA A 26 4.88 4.88 0.59
CA ALA A 26 4.27 5.37 -0.64
C ALA A 26 5.10 6.48 -1.30
N ALA A 27 5.60 7.44 -0.53
CA ALA A 27 6.44 8.52 -1.03
C ALA A 27 7.76 8.01 -1.63
N ASP A 28 8.44 7.10 -0.91
CA ASP A 28 9.69 6.49 -1.37
C ASP A 28 9.46 5.68 -2.67
N LEU A 29 8.39 4.88 -2.72
CA LEU A 29 8.04 4.11 -3.90
C LEU A 29 7.67 5.01 -5.09
N ASN A 30 6.95 6.11 -4.86
CA ASN A 30 6.60 7.09 -5.89
C ASN A 30 7.88 7.67 -6.52
N ALA A 31 8.80 8.15 -5.68
CA ALA A 31 10.05 8.74 -6.14
C ALA A 31 10.91 7.74 -6.93
N GLU A 32 11.08 6.51 -6.43
CA GLU A 32 11.87 5.49 -7.12
C GLU A 32 11.21 5.04 -8.44
N ALA A 33 9.90 4.82 -8.44
CA ALA A 33 9.17 4.42 -9.64
C ALA A 33 9.20 5.52 -10.71
N ALA A 34 9.04 6.79 -10.33
CA ALA A 34 9.19 7.92 -11.24
C ALA A 34 10.61 7.97 -11.83
N ALA A 35 11.64 7.82 -11.00
CA ALA A 35 13.02 7.81 -11.46
C ALA A 35 13.32 6.64 -12.43
N ARG A 36 12.75 5.46 -12.19
CA ARG A 36 12.87 4.30 -13.09
C ARG A 36 12.17 4.52 -14.42
N ALA A 37 10.97 5.09 -14.38
CA ALA A 37 10.24 5.45 -15.61
C ALA A 37 11.07 6.40 -16.48
N GLU A 38 11.71 7.41 -15.89
CA GLU A 38 12.54 8.36 -16.63
C GLU A 38 13.80 7.71 -17.20
N ARG A 39 14.47 6.82 -16.46
CA ARG A 39 15.63 6.05 -16.97
C ARG A 39 15.29 5.20 -18.19
N LEU A 40 14.02 4.81 -18.35
CA LEU A 40 13.55 3.96 -19.45
C LEU A 40 12.98 4.76 -20.64
N THR A 41 12.80 6.08 -20.52
CA THR A 41 12.21 6.92 -21.60
C THR A 41 12.98 6.79 -22.92
N ASP A 42 14.31 6.74 -22.86
CA ASP A 42 15.18 6.62 -24.04
C ASP A 42 15.90 5.25 -24.11
N ALA A 43 15.49 4.29 -23.29
CA ALA A 43 16.14 2.98 -23.26
C ALA A 43 15.71 2.11 -24.44
N SER A 44 16.68 1.41 -25.05
CA SER A 44 16.41 0.47 -26.14
C SER A 44 15.96 -0.92 -25.66
N GLN A 45 16.14 -1.22 -24.36
CA GLN A 45 15.85 -2.52 -23.76
C GLN A 45 15.24 -2.36 -22.37
N ALA A 46 14.31 -3.26 -22.03
CA ALA A 46 13.79 -3.38 -20.67
C ALA A 46 14.91 -3.77 -19.70
N GLN A 47 14.77 -3.36 -18.45
CA GLN A 47 15.68 -3.73 -17.37
C GLN A 47 15.13 -4.97 -16.66
N THR A 48 15.96 -6.01 -16.54
CA THR A 48 15.63 -7.15 -15.67
C THR A 48 15.73 -6.70 -14.22
N LEU A 49 14.64 -6.86 -13.46
CA LEU A 49 14.66 -6.65 -12.01
C LEU A 49 15.40 -7.80 -11.33
N SER A 50 16.29 -7.46 -10.41
CA SER A 50 16.85 -8.44 -9.48
C SER A 50 15.75 -8.93 -8.53
N PRO A 51 15.72 -10.21 -8.14
CA PRO A 51 14.84 -10.70 -7.08
C PRO A 51 15.07 -9.98 -5.73
N ASP A 52 16.28 -9.46 -5.51
CA ASP A 52 16.66 -8.69 -4.31
C ASP A 52 16.50 -7.17 -4.50
N ASP A 53 15.81 -6.73 -5.56
CA ASP A 53 15.61 -5.30 -5.80
C ASP A 53 14.76 -4.67 -4.67
N PRO A 54 15.25 -3.61 -4.01
CA PRO A 54 14.53 -2.96 -2.89
C PRO A 54 13.10 -2.55 -3.22
N VAL A 55 12.79 -2.27 -4.48
CA VAL A 55 11.44 -1.88 -4.90
C VAL A 55 10.42 -3.00 -4.70
N LEU A 56 10.85 -4.27 -4.79
CA LEU A 56 9.98 -5.43 -4.57
C LEU A 56 9.59 -5.52 -3.08
N GLU A 57 10.53 -5.24 -2.18
CA GLU A 57 10.25 -5.13 -0.75
C GLU A 57 9.29 -3.96 -0.47
N GLN A 58 9.51 -2.80 -1.09
CA GLN A 58 8.65 -1.62 -0.93
C GLN A 58 7.21 -1.89 -1.40
N LEU A 59 7.03 -2.57 -2.54
CA LEU A 59 5.71 -2.99 -3.03
C LEU A 59 5.02 -3.95 -2.05
N GLY A 60 5.75 -4.95 -1.54
CA GLY A 60 5.24 -5.88 -0.53
C GLY A 60 4.87 -5.16 0.78
N ARG A 61 5.69 -4.21 1.23
CA ARG A 61 5.44 -3.41 2.42
C ARG A 61 4.22 -2.51 2.25
N LEU A 62 4.08 -1.83 1.11
CA LEU A 62 2.91 -1.01 0.79
C LEU A 62 1.63 -1.87 0.78
N SER A 63 1.70 -3.06 0.17
CA SER A 63 0.59 -4.00 0.14
C SER A 63 0.13 -4.41 1.55
N ALA A 64 1.09 -4.77 2.43
CA ALA A 64 0.81 -5.16 3.80
C ALA A 64 0.22 -4.00 4.62
N LEU A 65 0.84 -2.82 4.55
CA LEU A 65 0.37 -1.63 5.29
C LEU A 65 -1.04 -1.20 4.84
N ALA A 66 -1.34 -1.28 3.54
CA ALA A 66 -2.68 -1.00 3.02
C ALA A 66 -3.71 -2.02 3.54
N ALA A 67 -3.37 -3.32 3.56
CA ALA A 67 -4.26 -4.34 4.12
C ALA A 67 -4.51 -4.14 5.62
N ASP A 68 -3.48 -3.77 6.38
CA ASP A 68 -3.57 -3.48 7.81
C ASP A 68 -4.47 -2.27 8.06
N HIS A 69 -4.33 -1.24 7.25
CA HIS A 69 -5.15 -0.03 7.32
C HIS A 69 -6.62 -0.34 7.00
N ALA A 70 -6.91 -1.15 5.97
CA ALA A 70 -8.27 -1.60 5.67
C ALA A 70 -8.90 -2.37 6.84
N ARG A 71 -8.15 -3.29 7.46
CA ARG A 71 -8.62 -4.07 8.63
C ARG A 71 -8.90 -3.17 9.83
N ALA A 72 -8.07 -2.17 10.07
CA ALA A 72 -8.27 -1.21 11.14
C ALA A 72 -9.52 -0.35 10.93
N ILE A 73 -9.78 0.09 9.69
CA ILE A 73 -11.00 0.83 9.34
C ILE A 73 -12.24 -0.04 9.59
N ASP A 74 -12.23 -1.29 9.12
CA ASP A 74 -13.34 -2.23 9.34
C ASP A 74 -13.59 -2.45 10.85
N ALA A 75 -12.52 -2.63 11.64
CA ALA A 75 -12.60 -2.84 13.09
C ALA A 75 -13.17 -1.62 13.83
N ALA A 76 -12.85 -0.40 13.36
CA ALA A 76 -13.38 0.84 13.89
C ALA A 76 -14.84 1.12 13.46
N ARG A 77 -15.44 0.26 12.62
CA ARG A 77 -16.68 0.58 11.86
C ARG A 77 -16.56 1.91 11.12
N GLY A 78 -15.33 2.22 10.69
CA GLY A 78 -14.98 3.41 9.94
C GLY A 78 -15.41 3.30 8.50
N ALA A 79 -14.87 4.18 7.67
CA ALA A 79 -15.33 4.40 6.32
C ALA A 79 -15.19 3.15 5.39
N GLY A 80 -16.29 2.49 5.01
CA GLY A 80 -16.29 1.19 4.32
C GLY A 80 -15.79 1.30 2.89
N ASP A 81 -16.17 2.39 2.21
CA ASP A 81 -15.56 2.85 0.96
C ASP A 81 -14.03 2.98 1.09
N LEU A 82 -13.54 3.62 2.16
CA LEU A 82 -12.11 3.74 2.46
C LEU A 82 -11.46 2.38 2.68
N ALA A 83 -12.07 1.47 3.46
CA ALA A 83 -11.55 0.11 3.64
C ALA A 83 -11.47 -0.65 2.30
N CYS A 84 -12.43 -0.44 1.40
CA CYS A 84 -12.41 -1.02 0.06
C CYS A 84 -11.33 -0.41 -0.84
N ILE A 85 -11.08 0.89 -0.76
CA ILE A 85 -9.96 1.54 -1.47
C ILE A 85 -8.62 0.95 -1.01
N PHE A 86 -8.40 0.80 0.29
CA PHE A 86 -7.15 0.23 0.81
C PHE A 86 -6.99 -1.26 0.48
N ARG A 87 -8.09 -2.03 0.39
CA ARG A 87 -8.05 -3.41 -0.14
C ARG A 87 -7.62 -3.43 -1.60
N GLY A 88 -8.15 -2.53 -2.44
CA GLY A 88 -7.74 -2.39 -3.83
C GLY A 88 -6.26 -2.04 -3.96
N LEU A 89 -5.81 -1.04 -3.20
CA LEU A 89 -4.39 -0.64 -3.15
C LEU A 89 -3.48 -1.81 -2.76
N SER A 90 -3.88 -2.60 -1.76
CA SER A 90 -3.11 -3.76 -1.31
C SER A 90 -2.95 -4.81 -2.42
N ALA A 91 -4.05 -5.12 -3.13
CA ALA A 91 -4.04 -6.05 -4.25
C ALA A 91 -3.22 -5.53 -5.44
N ASP A 92 -3.39 -4.25 -5.79
CA ASP A 92 -2.65 -3.62 -6.88
C ASP A 92 -1.14 -3.63 -6.60
N ALA A 93 -0.73 -3.22 -5.39
CA ALA A 93 0.66 -3.25 -4.95
C ALA A 93 1.28 -4.66 -5.05
N ALA A 94 0.54 -5.69 -4.65
CA ALA A 94 0.99 -7.08 -4.73
C ALA A 94 1.10 -7.62 -6.17
N SER A 95 0.36 -7.06 -7.13
CA SER A 95 0.36 -7.50 -8.53
C SER A 95 1.54 -6.98 -9.35
N TRP A 96 2.16 -5.88 -8.91
CA TRP A 96 3.17 -5.18 -9.71
C TRP A 96 4.44 -5.97 -10.03
N PRO A 97 5.00 -6.81 -9.14
CA PRO A 97 6.17 -7.63 -9.47
C PRO A 97 5.95 -8.47 -10.73
N GLU A 98 4.80 -9.16 -10.83
CA GLU A 98 4.45 -9.99 -12.00
C GLU A 98 4.25 -9.14 -13.26
N ARG A 99 3.61 -7.96 -13.11
CA ARG A 99 3.38 -7.03 -14.24
C ARG A 99 4.68 -6.43 -14.78
N LEU A 100 5.65 -6.16 -13.90
CA LEU A 100 6.96 -5.65 -14.29
C LEU A 100 7.81 -6.72 -15.00
N ASP A 101 7.71 -7.98 -14.57
CA ASP A 101 8.36 -9.12 -15.21
C ASP A 101 7.74 -9.44 -16.59
N ALA A 102 6.42 -9.28 -16.72
CA ALA A 102 5.68 -9.48 -17.95
C ALA A 102 5.83 -8.35 -18.99
N ALA A 103 6.48 -7.23 -18.65
CA ALA A 103 6.64 -6.10 -19.57
C ALA A 103 7.58 -6.46 -20.73
N PRO A 104 7.10 -6.45 -22.00
CA PRO A 104 7.86 -7.02 -23.13
C PRO A 104 9.05 -6.16 -23.57
N ASP A 105 9.01 -4.85 -23.30
CA ASP A 105 10.02 -3.90 -23.73
C ASP A 105 10.16 -2.69 -22.77
N ALA A 106 11.14 -1.83 -23.04
CA ALA A 106 11.42 -0.65 -22.23
C ALA A 106 10.24 0.33 -22.17
N THR A 107 9.44 0.44 -23.23
CA THR A 107 8.32 1.38 -23.30
C THR A 107 7.19 0.93 -22.38
N GLU A 108 6.83 -0.35 -22.45
CA GLU A 108 5.83 -0.95 -21.56
C GLU A 108 6.31 -0.98 -20.12
N GLN A 109 7.60 -1.27 -19.89
CA GLN A 109 8.17 -1.22 -18.54
C GLN A 109 8.18 0.21 -17.97
N ALA A 110 8.49 1.22 -18.78
CA ALA A 110 8.38 2.63 -18.37
C ALA A 110 6.93 3.00 -18.03
N ARG A 111 5.95 2.53 -18.81
CA ARG A 111 4.52 2.73 -18.51
C ARG A 111 4.14 2.09 -17.17
N ALA A 112 4.57 0.85 -16.92
CA ALA A 112 4.34 0.16 -15.66
C ALA A 112 4.90 0.95 -14.47
N TRP A 113 6.15 1.45 -14.59
CA TRP A 113 6.73 2.31 -13.56
C TRP A 113 5.96 3.61 -13.32
N ARG A 114 5.45 4.27 -14.37
CA ARG A 114 4.59 5.46 -14.21
C ARG A 114 3.27 5.13 -13.52
N GLU A 115 2.71 3.94 -13.76
CA GLU A 115 1.50 3.48 -13.08
C GLU A 115 1.75 3.19 -11.60
N ILE A 116 2.89 2.57 -11.26
CA ILE A 116 3.32 2.37 -9.86
C ILE A 116 3.46 3.73 -9.16
N ALA A 117 4.13 4.69 -9.80
CA ALA A 117 4.30 6.04 -9.24
C ALA A 117 2.94 6.71 -8.94
N ARG A 118 1.99 6.63 -9.88
CA ARG A 118 0.62 7.16 -9.66
C ARG A 118 -0.14 6.45 -8.55
N MET A 119 -0.03 5.13 -8.45
CA MET A 119 -0.65 4.36 -7.37
C MET A 119 -0.08 4.79 -6.02
N ALA A 120 1.25 4.94 -5.93
CA ALA A 120 1.94 5.33 -4.72
C ALA A 120 1.60 6.77 -4.30
N ASP A 121 1.57 7.74 -5.23
CA ASP A 121 1.06 9.10 -4.98
C ASP A 121 -0.37 9.10 -4.43
N HIS A 122 -1.24 8.27 -5.01
CA HIS A 122 -2.62 8.15 -4.54
C HIS A 122 -2.68 7.58 -3.11
N ALA A 123 -1.87 6.57 -2.80
CA ALA A 123 -1.78 6.00 -1.46
C ALA A 123 -1.31 7.03 -0.41
N GLU A 124 -0.30 7.83 -0.74
CA GLU A 124 0.20 8.93 0.11
C GLU A 124 -0.90 9.94 0.41
N ARG A 125 -1.64 10.38 -0.61
CA ARG A 125 -2.73 11.35 -0.44
C ARG A 125 -3.91 10.80 0.37
N LEU A 126 -4.36 9.58 0.07
CA LEU A 126 -5.48 8.95 0.76
C LEU A 126 -5.20 8.72 2.23
N SER A 127 -3.98 8.30 2.56
CA SER A 127 -3.58 8.06 3.94
C SER A 127 -3.53 9.36 4.76
N ALA A 128 -3.26 10.51 4.13
CA ALA A 128 -3.40 11.83 4.78
C ALA A 128 -4.87 12.22 5.03
N GLU A 129 -5.76 11.96 4.06
CA GLU A 129 -7.19 12.30 4.13
C GLU A 129 -7.99 11.39 5.07
N ALA A 130 -7.64 10.09 5.16
CA ALA A 130 -8.33 9.11 5.99
C ALA A 130 -8.38 9.48 7.49
N ILE A 131 -7.52 10.40 7.93
CA ILE A 131 -7.50 10.95 9.29
C ILE A 131 -8.74 11.85 9.58
N HIS A 132 -9.44 12.35 8.57
CA HIS A 132 -10.46 13.42 8.72
C HIS A 132 -11.91 13.05 8.35
N SER A 133 -12.20 11.82 7.91
CA SER A 133 -13.50 11.48 7.31
C SER A 133 -14.48 10.81 8.28
N GLY A 134 -15.73 11.32 8.33
CA GLY A 134 -16.87 10.76 9.07
C GLY A 134 -17.45 9.46 8.48
N PRO A 135 -18.63 8.98 8.96
CA PRO A 135 -19.10 7.61 8.72
C PRO A 135 -19.53 7.35 7.26
N PRO A 136 -19.33 6.14 6.73
CA PRO A 136 -19.45 5.80 5.30
C PRO A 136 -20.75 5.12 4.86
N ALA A 137 -20.88 4.98 3.54
CA ALA A 137 -21.72 4.00 2.86
C ALA A 137 -21.02 2.62 2.72
N PRO A 138 -21.77 1.50 2.62
CA PRO A 138 -21.20 0.16 2.42
C PRO A 138 -20.61 -0.02 1.01
N CYS A 139 -19.60 -0.88 0.88
CA CYS A 139 -18.92 -1.13 -0.39
C CYS A 139 -19.89 -1.66 -1.47
N SER A 140 -19.88 -1.03 -2.65
CA SER A 140 -20.43 -1.61 -3.88
C SER A 140 -19.42 -2.62 -4.42
N ALA A 141 -19.80 -3.90 -4.50
CA ALA A 141 -19.03 -4.89 -5.24
C ALA A 141 -19.00 -4.48 -6.72
N SER A 142 -17.83 -4.06 -7.21
CA SER A 142 -17.57 -3.91 -8.65
C SER A 142 -17.79 -5.27 -9.31
N ARG A 143 -18.79 -5.35 -10.20
CA ARG A 143 -19.11 -6.54 -10.99
C ARG A 143 -18.19 -6.69 -12.19
#